data_AF-X0B3D7-F1
#
_entry.id   AF-X0B3D7-F1
#
_cell.length_a   1.000
_cell.length_b   1.000
_cell.length_c   1.000
_cell.angle_alpha   90.00
_cell.angle_beta   90.00
_cell.angle_gamma   90.00
#
_symmetry.space_group_name_H-M   'P 1'
#
loop_
_entity.id
_entity.type
_entity.pdbx_description
1 polymer ?
#
loop_
_entity_poly.entity_id
_entity_poly.type
_entity_poly.pdbx_seq_one_letter_code
_entity_poly.pdbx_strand_id
1 'polypeptide(L)'
;MRLIALMPFLLPVMARMHKQCICNVYDGKSWKGDWQLTFNACTNNYPKTTEYDGGAARCIAMPHVRLDGDRWHDNCKDLAKGGYYPVVNGAIDTTKPRIFAKDGGSTCYD
;
A
#
# COMPACT_ATOMS: atom_id res chain seq x y z
N MET A 1 50.20 5.04 -12.79
CA MET A 1 49.01 4.17 -12.60
C MET A 1 47.88 5.05 -12.06
N ARG A 2 46.93 5.47 -12.89
CA ARG A 2 45.77 6.28 -12.45
C ARG A 2 44.66 5.35 -11.99
N LEU A 3 44.41 5.29 -10.69
CA LEU A 3 43.20 4.68 -10.13
C LEU A 3 42.03 5.64 -10.36
N ILE A 4 41.21 5.37 -11.37
CA ILE A 4 39.92 6.04 -11.54
C ILE A 4 38.96 5.36 -10.58
N ALA A 5 38.75 5.99 -9.42
CA ALA A 5 37.70 5.58 -8.49
C ALA A 5 36.34 5.94 -9.10
N LEU A 6 35.66 4.95 -9.68
CA LEU A 6 34.25 5.05 -10.04
C LEU A 6 33.44 5.07 -8.75
N MET A 7 33.11 6.25 -8.23
CA MET A 7 32.06 6.40 -7.22
C MET A 7 30.73 6.06 -7.88
N PRO A 8 30.04 4.97 -7.49
CA PRO A 8 28.69 4.72 -7.98
C PRO A 8 27.81 5.83 -7.44
N PHE A 9 27.30 6.67 -8.33
CA PHE A 9 26.25 7.64 -8.02
C PHE A 9 25.00 6.83 -7.65
N LEU A 10 24.81 6.58 -6.34
CA LEU A 10 23.56 6.08 -5.80
C LEU A 10 22.54 7.21 -5.96
N LEU A 11 21.85 7.24 -7.10
CA LEU A 11 20.73 8.16 -7.28
C LEU A 11 19.63 7.75 -6.29
N PRO A 12 19.16 8.65 -5.41
CA PRO A 12 17.98 8.37 -4.62
C PRO A 12 16.83 8.22 -5.61
N VAL A 13 16.29 7.00 -5.71
CA VAL A 13 15.02 6.76 -6.40
C VAL A 13 13.98 7.52 -5.59
N MET A 14 13.63 8.72 -6.07
CA MET A 14 12.58 9.53 -5.46
C MET A 14 11.26 8.80 -5.66
N ALA A 15 10.76 8.16 -4.60
CA ALA A 15 9.48 7.50 -4.62
C ALA A 15 8.38 8.49 -5.06
N ARG A 16 7.48 8.04 -5.92
CA ARG A 16 6.46 8.91 -6.49
C ARG A 16 5.37 9.17 -5.44
N MET A 17 5.07 10.45 -5.24
CA MET A 17 4.11 10.93 -4.23
C MET A 17 2.71 11.08 -4.84
N HIS A 18 1.69 10.53 -4.19
CA HIS A 18 0.33 10.41 -4.70
C HIS A 18 -0.72 10.97 -3.75
N LYS A 19 -1.91 11.32 -4.25
CA LYS A 19 -3.02 11.77 -3.40
C LYS A 19 -3.89 10.63 -2.90
N GLN A 20 -3.93 9.51 -3.62
CA GLN A 20 -4.76 8.38 -3.26
C GLN A 20 -4.17 7.08 -3.78
N CYS A 21 -4.37 5.99 -3.05
CA CYS A 21 -3.89 4.67 -3.45
C CYS A 21 -4.90 3.57 -3.08
N ILE A 22 -4.80 2.45 -3.81
CA ILE A 22 -5.49 1.19 -3.53
C ILE A 22 -4.48 0.05 -3.41
N CYS A 23 -4.84 -0.99 -2.67
CA CYS A 23 -4.13 -2.26 -2.70
C CYS A 23 -4.80 -3.24 -3.68
N ASN A 24 -3.98 -4.01 -4.37
CA ASN A 24 -4.39 -5.09 -5.24
C ASN A 24 -3.81 -6.41 -4.73
N VAL A 25 -4.52 -7.51 -4.95
CA VAL A 25 -4.06 -8.86 -4.67
C VAL A 25 -3.95 -9.66 -5.96
N TYR A 26 -2.98 -10.57 -6.00
CA TYR A 26 -2.86 -11.57 -7.05
C TYR A 26 -3.30 -12.94 -6.51
N ASP A 27 -4.25 -13.57 -7.20
CA ASP A 27 -4.76 -14.90 -6.82
C ASP A 27 -4.06 -16.07 -7.55
N GLY A 28 -3.04 -15.77 -8.35
CA GLY A 28 -2.39 -16.76 -9.21
C GLY A 28 -2.86 -16.73 -10.66
N LYS A 29 -3.92 -15.97 -10.99
CA LYS A 29 -4.42 -15.80 -12.35
C LYS A 29 -4.47 -14.34 -12.75
N SER A 30 -5.05 -13.49 -11.91
CA SER A 30 -5.20 -12.06 -12.22
C SER A 30 -5.01 -11.18 -10.99
N TRP A 31 -4.68 -9.92 -11.27
CA TRP A 31 -4.66 -8.86 -10.27
C TRP A 31 -6.06 -8.28 -10.11
N LYS A 32 -6.49 -8.07 -8.87
CA LYS A 32 -7.76 -7.44 -8.54
C LYS A 32 -7.59 -6.48 -7.37
N GLY A 33 -8.32 -5.37 -7.39
CA GLY A 33 -8.41 -4.47 -6.23
C GLY A 33 -9.01 -5.19 -5.03
N ASP A 34 -8.43 -4.97 -3.86
CA ASP A 34 -8.92 -5.53 -2.60
C ASP A 34 -9.17 -4.41 -1.60
N TRP A 35 -10.44 -4.13 -1.35
CA TRP A 35 -10.89 -3.05 -0.48
C TRP A 35 -10.57 -3.31 0.99
N GLN A 36 -10.59 -4.58 1.43
CA GLN A 36 -10.28 -4.93 2.82
C GLN A 36 -8.79 -4.75 3.09
N LEU A 37 -7.95 -5.19 2.16
CA LEU A 37 -6.51 -4.95 2.21
C LEU A 37 -6.20 -3.45 2.17
N THR A 38 -6.87 -2.70 1.29
CA THR A 38 -6.72 -1.23 1.20
C THR A 38 -7.09 -0.55 2.51
N PHE A 39 -8.20 -0.95 3.14
CA PHE A 39 -8.63 -0.44 4.44
C PHE A 39 -7.61 -0.75 5.54
N ASN A 40 -7.11 -1.98 5.59
CA ASN A 40 -6.09 -2.40 6.56
C ASN A 40 -4.81 -1.59 6.39
N ALA A 41 -4.30 -1.44 5.16
CA ALA A 41 -3.10 -0.66 4.86
C ALA A 41 -3.28 0.82 5.23
N CYS A 42 -4.43 1.40 4.88
CA CYS A 42 -4.75 2.80 5.18
C CYS A 42 -4.76 3.05 6.70
N THR A 43 -5.50 2.21 7.43
CA THR A 43 -5.74 2.39 8.87
C THR A 43 -4.50 2.08 9.69
N ASN A 44 -3.76 1.03 9.36
CA ASN A 44 -2.63 0.58 10.18
C ASN A 44 -1.37 1.42 9.93
N ASN A 45 -1.15 1.88 8.70
CA ASN A 45 0.12 2.49 8.31
C ASN A 45 0.03 4.03 8.21
N TYR A 46 -1.17 4.59 8.06
CA TYR A 46 -1.38 6.02 7.84
C TYR A 46 -2.51 6.66 8.69
N PRO A 47 -2.74 6.27 9.96
CA PRO A 47 -3.94 6.64 10.74
C PRO A 47 -4.14 8.14 10.99
N LYS A 48 -3.12 8.98 10.76
CA LYS A 48 -3.16 10.43 11.03
C LYS A 48 -3.09 11.29 9.76
N THR A 49 -2.86 10.67 8.62
CA THR A 49 -2.47 11.36 7.39
C THR A 49 -3.37 11.03 6.20
N THR A 50 -4.28 10.09 6.39
CA THR A 50 -5.17 9.60 5.34
C THR A 50 -6.56 9.32 5.90
N GLU A 51 -7.53 9.30 5.00
CA GLU A 51 -8.88 8.84 5.24
C GLU A 51 -9.22 7.75 4.23
N TYR A 52 -9.90 6.69 4.68
CA TYR A 52 -10.40 5.67 3.77
C TYR A 52 -11.75 6.09 3.20
N ASP A 53 -11.82 6.28 1.88
CA ASP A 53 -13.06 6.48 1.14
C ASP A 53 -13.67 5.12 0.80
N GLY A 54 -14.73 4.77 1.52
CA GLY A 54 -15.48 3.54 1.31
C GLY A 54 -16.28 3.50 0.00
N GLY A 55 -16.61 4.64 -0.59
CA GLY A 55 -17.33 4.71 -1.87
C GLY A 55 -16.43 4.36 -3.05
N ALA A 56 -15.18 4.81 -3.02
CA ALA A 56 -14.19 4.51 -4.06
C ALA A 56 -13.28 3.32 -3.73
N ALA A 57 -13.36 2.80 -2.50
CA ALA A 57 -12.46 1.80 -1.92
C ALA A 57 -10.97 2.22 -1.97
N ARG A 58 -10.69 3.47 -1.59
CA ARG A 58 -9.33 4.06 -1.68
C ARG A 58 -8.89 4.67 -0.37
N CYS A 59 -7.59 4.71 -0.16
CA CYS A 59 -6.99 5.53 0.87
C CYS A 59 -6.62 6.89 0.28
N ILE A 60 -7.16 7.97 0.82
CA ILE A 60 -6.98 9.35 0.35
C ILE A 60 -6.09 10.09 1.34
N ALA A 61 -5.03 10.72 0.87
CA ALA A 61 -4.20 11.60 1.69
C ALA A 61 -4.98 12.86 2.10
N MET A 62 -4.84 13.26 3.36
CA MET A 62 -5.35 14.53 3.84
C MET A 62 -4.69 15.71 3.08
N PRO A 63 -5.33 16.90 3.05
CA PRO A 63 -4.77 18.07 2.41
C PRO A 63 -3.31 18.33 2.83
N HIS A 64 -2.47 18.71 1.86
CA HIS A 64 -1.03 18.96 2.03
C HIS A 64 -0.17 17.74 2.41
N VAL A 65 -0.75 16.54 2.44
CA VAL A 65 -0.01 15.28 2.60
C VAL A 65 0.00 14.51 1.28
N ARG A 66 0.98 13.62 1.11
CA ARG A 66 1.06 12.69 -0.02
C ARG A 66 1.39 11.29 0.49
N LEU A 67 0.89 10.30 -0.23
CA LEU A 67 1.24 8.90 -0.07
C LEU A 67 2.48 8.60 -0.91
N ASP A 68 3.53 8.12 -0.27
CA ASP A 68 4.65 7.49 -0.96
C ASP A 68 4.17 6.19 -1.59
N GLY A 69 4.13 6.14 -2.94
CA GLY A 69 3.56 5.03 -3.69
C GLY A 69 4.34 3.73 -3.55
N ASP A 70 5.66 3.81 -3.40
CA ASP A 70 6.52 2.63 -3.25
C ASP A 70 6.34 2.04 -1.86
N ARG A 71 6.35 2.91 -0.83
CA ARG A 71 6.04 2.47 0.54
C ARG A 71 4.63 1.90 0.65
N TRP A 72 3.65 2.50 -0.04
CA TRP A 72 2.29 1.99 -0.09
C TRP A 72 2.23 0.61 -0.76
N HIS A 73 2.94 0.42 -1.89
CA HIS A 73 3.06 -0.86 -2.57
C HIS A 73 3.61 -1.95 -1.66
N ASP A 74 4.70 -1.66 -0.95
CA ASP A 74 5.34 -2.61 -0.04
C ASP A 74 4.41 -2.97 1.12
N ASN A 75 3.70 -2.01 1.71
CA ASN A 75 2.71 -2.29 2.74
C ASN A 75 1.60 -3.25 2.24
N CYS A 76 1.07 -3.02 1.02
CA CYS A 76 0.06 -3.90 0.44
C CYS A 76 0.62 -5.32 0.22
N LYS A 77 1.86 -5.42 -0.25
CA LYS A 77 2.54 -6.69 -0.50
C LYS A 77 2.79 -7.47 0.78
N ASP A 78 3.28 -6.80 1.81
CA ASP A 78 3.58 -7.39 3.12
C ASP A 78 2.30 -7.87 3.80
N LEU A 79 1.23 -7.05 3.79
CA LEU A 79 -0.06 -7.44 4.33
C LEU A 79 -0.73 -8.57 3.55
N ALA A 80 -0.63 -8.57 2.21
CA ALA A 80 -1.20 -9.63 1.39
C ALA A 80 -0.58 -11.01 1.71
N LYS A 81 0.75 -11.05 1.93
CA LYS A 81 1.49 -12.29 2.24
C LYS A 81 1.44 -12.66 3.72
N GLY A 82 1.56 -11.68 4.62
CA GLY A 82 1.53 -11.85 6.08
C GLY A 82 0.11 -11.97 6.67
N GLY A 83 -0.89 -11.72 5.83
CA GLY A 83 -2.30 -11.79 6.15
C GLY A 83 -2.85 -10.49 6.74
N TYR A 84 -4.07 -10.17 6.35
CA TYR A 84 -4.84 -9.01 6.81
C TYR A 84 -6.19 -9.46 7.36
N TYR A 85 -6.82 -8.66 8.20
CA TYR A 85 -8.09 -9.04 8.82
C TYR A 85 -9.28 -8.56 7.99
N PRO A 86 -10.41 -9.28 8.03
CA PRO A 86 -11.63 -8.80 7.40
C PRO A 86 -12.09 -7.49 8.04
N VAL A 87 -12.80 -6.69 7.26
CA VAL A 87 -13.37 -5.42 7.74
C VAL A 87 -14.87 -5.57 7.89
N VAL A 88 -15.38 -5.31 9.08
CA VAL A 88 -16.80 -5.47 9.44
C VAL A 88 -17.29 -4.18 10.07
N ASN A 89 -18.41 -3.65 9.60
CA ASN A 89 -19.00 -2.39 10.09
C ASN A 89 -18.01 -1.21 10.12
N GLY A 90 -17.13 -1.13 9.13
CA GLY A 90 -16.15 -0.04 9.01
C GLY A 90 -14.95 -0.15 9.98
N ALA A 91 -14.72 -1.32 10.60
CA ALA A 91 -13.58 -1.56 11.47
C ALA A 91 -12.88 -2.88 11.11
N ILE A 92 -11.57 -2.94 11.39
CA ILE A 92 -10.78 -4.17 11.23
C ILE A 92 -11.22 -5.16 12.32
N ASP A 93 -11.72 -6.33 11.93
CA ASP A 93 -12.17 -7.38 12.85
C ASP A 93 -11.04 -8.38 13.11
N THR A 94 -10.26 -8.12 14.16
CA THR A 94 -9.14 -8.98 14.57
C THR A 94 -9.57 -10.29 15.24
N THR A 95 -10.87 -10.50 15.46
CA THR A 95 -11.39 -11.76 16.03
C THR A 95 -11.56 -12.86 14.97
N LYS A 96 -11.52 -12.49 13.69
CA LYS A 96 -11.65 -13.41 12.56
C LYS A 96 -10.29 -13.90 12.06
N PRO A 97 -10.25 -15.05 11.36
CA PRO A 97 -9.04 -15.48 10.68
C PRO A 97 -8.55 -14.44 9.67
N ARG A 98 -7.23 -14.36 9.51
CA ARG A 98 -6.62 -13.51 8.48
C ARG A 98 -6.92 -14.05 7.08
N ILE A 99 -7.09 -13.13 6.16
CA ILE A 99 -7.16 -13.35 4.72
C ILE A 99 -5.75 -13.26 4.16
N PHE A 100 -5.41 -14.16 3.24
CA PHE A 100 -4.10 -14.22 2.60
C PHE A 100 -4.26 -14.22 1.09
N ALA A 101 -3.27 -13.66 0.40
CA ALA A 101 -3.16 -13.72 -1.05
C ALA A 101 -1.77 -14.21 -1.47
N LYS A 102 -1.64 -14.64 -2.73
CA LYS A 102 -0.37 -15.14 -3.27
C LYS A 102 0.66 -14.01 -3.39
N ASP A 103 0.21 -12.85 -3.82
CA ASP A 103 0.99 -11.62 -3.81
C ASP A 103 0.10 -10.39 -3.61
N GLY A 104 0.74 -9.27 -3.28
CA GLY A 104 0.10 -7.97 -3.14
C GLY A 104 0.86 -6.89 -3.89
N GLY A 105 0.15 -5.81 -4.19
CA GLY A 105 0.69 -4.64 -4.86
C GLY A 105 -0.29 -3.49 -4.75
N SER A 106 -0.10 -2.45 -5.55
CA SER A 106 -0.89 -1.23 -5.44
C SER A 106 -1.11 -0.54 -6.77
N THR A 107 -2.13 0.33 -6.78
CA THR A 107 -2.30 1.35 -7.81
C THR A 107 -2.48 2.69 -7.11
N CYS A 108 -1.73 3.71 -7.52
CA CYS A 108 -1.80 5.04 -6.94
C CYS A 108 -2.16 6.09 -7.99
N TYR A 109 -2.83 7.15 -7.55
CA TYR A 109 -3.34 8.23 -8.38
C TYR A 109 -3.04 9.60 -7.74
N ASP A 110 -2.93 10.62 -8.59
CA ASP A 110 -2.76 12.02 -8.20
C ASP A 110 -4.08 12.78 -8.07
#